data_AF-A0A926HEK4-F1
#
_entry.id   AF-A0A926HEK4-F1
#
_cell.length_a   1.000
_cell.length_b   1.000
_cell.length_c   1.000
_cell.angle_alpha   90.00
_cell.angle_beta   90.00
_cell.angle_gamma   90.00
#
_symmetry.space_group_name_H-M   'P 1'
#
loop_
_entity.id
_entity.type
_entity.pdbx_description
1 polymer ?
#
loop_
_entity_poly.entity_id
_entity_poly.type
_entity_poly.pdbx_seq_one_letter_code
_entity_poly.pdbx_strand_id
1 'polypeptide(L)'
;MEIPKQTRVVVTLILIGLLLMGGGLLSAQSETPTPDPLQPTPTVRPLDLACDVDALLQQQATLTAQLGSFDQDAGANPGLALETLFKTGAAYQELALACGYIPADAATRAVGSDVERILTTLAEIDGDPLNGQLIYNGEYGCASCHEGANRVAPSTEGTLTRIEETRLNDPALEGYTVAQYLIESIVQPGHYVAPGYQNIMSNNFGERLTAQELADMLLFLESQDQFIAVENPTNTELTGELPAAAEQIVDGLTGDVVILTLESDTFDPVLTILAADGSTLGTNDDFGGTKNARLGPLVLPADEAYTLQIGSYEQPASGAYTLNIATYSGCGPEPVAIVNTTTQSVNLHDSPNLSSIVTGSVINDECFSLVGESANGEWLLAQTLSGQAGWIAASLVEIAGDVNTLPVLSN
;
A
#
# COMPACT_ATOMS: atom_id res chain seq x y z
N MET A 1 -17.35 -12.80 86.35
CA MET A 1 -16.21 -11.93 86.01
C MET A 1 -16.79 -10.67 85.38
N GLU A 2 -16.98 -9.62 86.18
CA GLU A 2 -17.56 -8.37 85.69
C GLU A 2 -16.53 -7.63 84.84
N ILE A 3 -16.89 -7.36 83.58
CA ILE A 3 -16.05 -6.61 82.66
C ILE A 3 -16.03 -5.14 83.13
N PRO A 4 -14.86 -4.52 83.34
CA PRO A 4 -14.76 -3.16 83.86
C PRO A 4 -15.48 -2.16 82.95
N LYS A 5 -16.16 -1.17 83.56
CA LYS A 5 -17.00 -0.17 82.88
C LYS A 5 -16.28 0.54 81.73
N GLN A 6 -14.96 0.76 81.84
CA GLN A 6 -14.15 1.37 80.77
C GLN A 6 -13.99 0.48 79.54
N THR A 7 -13.91 -0.85 79.69
CA THR A 7 -13.78 -1.79 78.57
C THR A 7 -15.09 -1.89 77.78
N ARG A 8 -16.25 -1.71 78.42
CA ARG A 8 -17.54 -1.63 77.73
C ARG A 8 -17.65 -0.40 76.83
N VAL A 9 -17.15 0.76 77.28
CA VAL A 9 -17.19 2.01 76.50
C VAL A 9 -16.28 1.92 75.26
N VAL A 10 -15.10 1.32 75.39
CA VAL A 10 -14.16 1.15 74.27
C VAL A 10 -14.69 0.15 73.24
N VAL A 11 -15.28 -0.97 73.68
CA VAL A 11 -15.87 -1.96 72.77
C VAL A 11 -17.11 -1.39 72.05
N THR A 12 -17.94 -0.59 72.73
CA THR A 12 -19.08 0.09 72.09
C THR A 12 -18.64 1.16 71.09
N LEU A 13 -17.56 1.89 71.35
CA LEU A 13 -17.01 2.87 70.40
C LEU A 13 -16.38 2.21 69.16
N ILE A 14 -15.72 1.06 69.31
CA ILE A 14 -15.16 0.29 68.19
C ILE A 14 -16.28 -0.32 67.32
N LEU A 15 -17.36 -0.82 67.93
CA LEU A 15 -18.54 -1.33 67.21
C LEU A 15 -19.30 -0.23 66.45
N ILE A 16 -19.39 0.98 67.01
CA ILE A 16 -20.00 2.14 66.32
C ILE A 16 -19.09 2.62 65.17
N GLY A 17 -17.77 2.60 65.35
CA GLY A 17 -16.80 2.89 64.28
C GLY A 17 -16.86 1.91 63.12
N LEU A 18 -16.99 0.60 63.40
CA LEU A 18 -17.15 -0.43 62.37
C LEU A 18 -18.52 -0.39 61.66
N LEU A 19 -19.60 0.00 62.36
CA LEU A 19 -20.91 0.20 61.73
C LEU A 19 -20.92 1.44 60.79
N LEU A 20 -20.16 2.48 61.13
CA LEU A 20 -20.03 3.70 60.32
C LEU A 20 -19.10 3.52 59.11
N MET A 21 -18.12 2.60 59.17
CA MET A 21 -17.29 2.25 58.01
C MET A 21 -17.98 1.26 57.04
N GLY A 22 -18.92 0.44 57.52
CA GLY A 22 -19.71 -0.47 56.65
C GLY A 22 -20.80 0.22 55.84
N GLY A 23 -21.39 1.31 56.35
CA GLY A 23 -22.43 2.07 55.64
C GLY A 23 -21.90 2.86 54.44
N GLY A 24 -20.64 3.32 54.48
CA GLY A 24 -20.03 4.09 53.39
C GLY A 24 -19.70 3.26 52.14
N LEU A 25 -19.44 1.95 52.27
CA LEU A 25 -19.13 1.09 51.13
C LEU A 25 -20.37 0.49 50.44
N LEU A 26 -21.55 0.52 51.06
CA LEU A 26 -22.81 0.07 50.45
C LEU A 26 -23.60 1.21 49.78
N SER A 27 -23.30 2.48 50.10
CA SER A 27 -23.91 3.64 49.45
C SER A 27 -23.11 4.20 48.25
N ALA A 28 -21.99 3.57 47.89
CA ALA A 28 -21.20 3.93 46.70
C ALA A 28 -21.49 3.01 45.48
N GLN A 29 -22.48 2.12 45.58
CA GLN A 29 -22.99 1.34 44.44
C GLN A 29 -24.44 1.72 44.16
N SER A 30 -24.69 2.98 43.82
CA SER A 30 -25.86 3.30 42.99
C SER A 30 -25.47 2.99 41.55
N GLU A 31 -26.14 2.00 40.97
CA GLU A 31 -25.96 1.57 39.59
C GLU A 31 -25.83 2.79 38.66
N THR A 32 -24.71 2.85 37.95
CA THR A 32 -24.52 3.76 36.82
C THR A 32 -25.67 3.56 35.85
N PRO A 33 -26.34 4.61 35.34
CA PRO A 33 -27.34 4.42 34.31
C PRO A 33 -26.64 3.83 33.08
N THR A 34 -26.99 2.61 32.71
CA THR A 34 -26.55 2.01 31.45
C THR A 34 -27.10 2.87 30.30
N PRO A 35 -26.27 3.30 29.33
CA PRO A 35 -26.75 4.07 28.18
C PRO A 35 -27.82 3.28 27.42
N ASP A 36 -28.91 3.95 27.03
CA ASP A 36 -29.93 3.37 26.16
C ASP A 36 -29.34 3.18 24.74
N PRO A 37 -29.14 1.94 24.27
CA PRO A 37 -28.55 1.68 22.96
C PRO A 37 -29.44 2.10 21.78
N LEU A 38 -30.67 2.57 22.05
CA LEU A 38 -31.61 3.06 21.03
C LEU A 38 -31.68 4.59 20.95
N GLN A 39 -30.98 5.34 21.83
CA GLN A 39 -30.86 6.79 21.67
C GLN A 39 -29.72 7.14 20.71
N PRO A 40 -30.00 7.76 19.55
CA PRO A 40 -28.93 8.25 18.70
C PRO A 40 -28.16 9.35 19.43
N THR A 41 -26.86 9.15 19.63
CA THR A 41 -25.93 10.23 19.96
C THR A 41 -26.07 11.31 18.90
N PRO A 42 -26.28 12.59 19.27
CA PRO A 42 -26.34 13.65 18.28
C PRO A 42 -25.01 13.68 17.53
N THR A 43 -25.05 13.31 16.25
CA THR A 43 -23.94 13.50 15.32
C THR A 43 -23.72 15.00 15.17
N VAL A 44 -22.70 15.51 15.84
CA VAL A 44 -22.20 16.86 15.58
C VAL A 44 -21.66 16.80 14.15
N ARG A 45 -22.41 17.39 13.22
CA ARG A 45 -22.00 17.71 11.85
C ARG A 45 -20.61 18.39 11.90
N PRO A 46 -19.68 18.15 10.96
CA PRO A 46 -18.35 18.75 11.02
C PRO A 46 -18.49 20.26 11.18
N LEU A 47 -17.97 20.75 12.30
CA LEU A 47 -17.87 22.17 12.58
C LEU A 47 -16.76 22.67 11.66
N ASP A 48 -17.05 23.59 10.74
CA ASP A 48 -16.01 24.31 10.00
C ASP A 48 -15.21 25.11 11.03
N LEU A 49 -14.09 24.54 11.47
CA LEU A 49 -13.27 25.04 12.57
C LEU A 49 -12.35 26.14 12.05
N ALA A 50 -12.87 27.37 12.01
CA ALA A 50 -12.03 28.53 11.87
C ALA A 50 -11.30 28.77 13.20
N CYS A 51 -9.97 28.65 13.21
CA CYS A 51 -9.09 29.09 14.30
C CYS A 51 -9.00 30.62 14.40
N ASP A 52 -10.09 31.29 14.04
CA ASP A 52 -10.25 32.72 14.14
C ASP A 52 -10.37 33.11 15.62
N VAL A 53 -9.66 34.18 15.99
CA VAL A 53 -9.50 34.60 17.37
C VAL A 53 -10.86 34.92 18.02
N ASP A 54 -11.81 35.47 17.26
CA ASP A 54 -13.11 35.85 17.83
C ASP A 54 -14.00 34.62 18.13
N ALA A 55 -13.95 33.60 17.27
CA ALA A 55 -14.65 32.33 17.50
C ALA A 55 -14.07 31.59 18.72
N LEU A 56 -12.74 31.57 18.84
CA LEU A 56 -12.04 30.97 19.98
C LEU A 56 -12.41 31.61 21.31
N LEU A 57 -12.46 32.94 21.35
CA LEU A 57 -12.83 33.68 22.57
C LEU A 57 -14.28 33.39 22.99
N GLN A 58 -15.21 33.23 22.04
CA GLN A 58 -16.61 32.88 22.34
C GLN A 58 -16.74 31.45 22.88
N GLN A 59 -16.01 30.50 22.30
CA GLN A 59 -16.00 29.11 22.76
C GLN A 59 -15.37 28.99 24.15
N GLN A 60 -14.24 29.66 24.39
CA GLN A 60 -13.62 29.73 25.70
C GLN A 60 -14.57 30.31 26.75
N ALA A 61 -15.24 31.44 26.46
CA ALA A 61 -16.20 32.05 27.38
C ALA A 61 -17.36 31.10 27.73
N THR A 62 -17.84 30.33 26.75
CA THR A 62 -18.89 29.33 26.94
C THR A 62 -18.44 28.20 27.86
N LEU A 63 -17.26 27.64 27.62
CA LEU A 63 -16.69 26.57 28.44
C LEU A 63 -16.35 27.07 29.86
N THR A 64 -15.88 28.30 30.02
CA THR A 64 -15.69 28.94 31.33
C THR A 64 -17.02 29.09 32.08
N ALA A 65 -18.10 29.48 31.39
CA ALA A 65 -19.42 29.60 32.00
C ALA A 65 -19.97 28.25 32.50
N GLN A 66 -19.68 27.14 31.81
CA GLN A 66 -20.06 25.79 32.24
C GLN A 66 -19.39 25.38 33.57
N LEU A 67 -18.22 25.94 33.88
CA LEU A 67 -17.53 25.71 35.15
C LEU A 67 -17.95 26.72 36.24
N GLY A 68 -18.71 27.76 35.89
CA GLY A 68 -19.05 28.86 36.80
C GLY A 68 -19.94 28.46 37.98
N SER A 69 -20.71 27.38 37.87
CA SER A 69 -21.53 26.83 38.96
C SER A 69 -20.88 25.62 39.65
N PHE A 70 -19.65 25.24 39.28
CA PHE A 70 -19.03 23.99 39.73
C PHE A 70 -19.00 23.85 41.25
N ASP A 71 -18.61 24.88 42.01
CA ASP A 71 -18.55 24.81 43.49
C ASP A 71 -19.92 24.55 44.12
N GLN A 72 -20.98 25.11 43.53
CA GLN A 72 -22.35 24.91 43.99
C GLN A 72 -22.84 23.51 43.62
N ASP A 73 -22.58 23.07 42.39
CA ASP A 73 -22.99 21.76 41.88
C ASP A 73 -22.21 20.63 42.55
N ALA A 74 -20.93 20.83 42.86
CA ALA A 74 -20.10 19.87 43.58
C ALA A 74 -20.60 19.67 45.03
N GLY A 75 -21.18 20.71 45.65
CA GLY A 75 -21.81 20.61 46.96
C GLY A 75 -23.18 19.92 46.93
N ALA A 76 -23.96 20.11 45.86
CA ALA A 76 -25.34 19.60 45.76
C ALA A 76 -25.44 18.22 45.09
N ASN A 77 -24.64 17.98 44.04
CA ASN A 77 -24.58 16.75 43.26
C ASN A 77 -23.15 16.51 42.71
N PRO A 78 -22.25 15.94 43.54
CA PRO A 78 -20.85 15.73 43.18
C PRO A 78 -20.63 14.95 41.88
N GLY A 79 -21.51 13.99 41.56
CA GLY A 79 -21.41 13.17 40.35
C GLY A 79 -21.65 14.00 39.08
N LEU A 80 -22.70 14.84 39.08
CA LEU A 80 -23.00 15.74 37.97
C LEU A 80 -21.90 16.80 37.78
N ALA A 81 -21.35 17.31 38.87
CA ALA A 81 -20.23 18.26 38.82
C ALA A 81 -18.98 17.61 38.20
N LEU A 82 -18.64 16.38 38.60
CA LEU A 82 -17.52 15.63 38.04
C LEU A 82 -17.71 15.33 36.54
N GLU A 83 -18.91 14.92 36.13
CA GLU A 83 -19.26 14.70 34.72
C GLU A 83 -19.11 15.99 33.90
N THR A 84 -19.60 17.13 34.43
CA THR A 84 -19.49 18.44 33.79
C THR A 84 -18.03 18.85 33.63
N LEU A 85 -17.22 18.70 34.67
CA LEU A 85 -15.79 18.99 34.63
C LEU A 85 -15.06 18.15 33.57
N PHE A 86 -15.35 16.85 33.51
CA PHE A 86 -14.76 15.96 32.51
C PHE A 86 -15.14 16.39 31.07
N LYS A 87 -16.43 16.65 30.81
CA LYS A 87 -16.90 17.08 29.49
C LYS A 87 -16.32 18.42 29.07
N THR A 88 -16.24 19.39 29.98
CA THR A 88 -15.64 20.70 29.68
C THR A 88 -14.13 20.57 29.44
N GLY A 89 -13.42 19.74 30.20
CA GLY A 89 -12.00 19.43 29.96
C GLY A 89 -11.76 18.78 28.60
N ALA A 90 -12.58 17.79 28.24
CA ALA A 90 -12.53 17.16 26.92
C ALA A 90 -12.80 18.18 25.80
N ALA A 91 -13.78 19.07 25.97
CA ALA A 91 -14.07 20.12 24.99
C ALA A 91 -12.93 21.13 24.81
N TYR A 92 -12.23 21.51 25.89
CA TYR A 92 -11.02 22.33 25.80
C TYR A 92 -9.89 21.63 25.07
N GLN A 93 -9.71 20.32 25.33
CA GLN A 93 -8.72 19.52 24.63
C GLN A 93 -9.04 19.48 23.14
N GLU A 94 -10.26 19.11 22.74
CA GLU A 94 -10.68 19.10 21.34
C GLU A 94 -10.50 20.46 20.65
N LEU A 95 -10.79 21.56 21.36
CA LEU A 95 -10.58 22.90 20.83
C LEU A 95 -9.09 23.21 20.58
N ALA A 96 -8.22 22.88 21.54
CA ALA A 96 -6.78 23.06 21.37
C ALA A 96 -6.25 22.21 20.20
N LEU A 97 -6.70 20.96 20.14
CA LEU A 97 -6.34 20.01 19.09
C LEU A 97 -6.77 20.49 17.70
N ALA A 98 -7.99 21.00 17.56
CA ALA A 98 -8.49 21.57 16.32
C ALA A 98 -7.73 22.85 15.91
N CYS A 99 -7.13 23.55 16.87
CA CYS A 99 -6.30 24.74 16.61
C CYS A 99 -4.80 24.44 16.43
N GLY A 100 -4.46 23.20 16.10
CA GLY A 100 -3.09 22.80 15.78
C GLY A 100 -2.19 22.59 16.99
N TYR A 101 -2.73 22.53 18.21
CA TYR A 101 -1.93 22.13 19.37
C TYR A 101 -1.56 20.65 19.27
N ILE A 102 -0.26 20.38 19.31
CA ILE A 102 0.30 19.03 19.39
C ILE A 102 0.68 18.76 20.86
N PRO A 103 0.05 17.79 21.53
CA PRO A 103 0.40 17.49 22.92
C PRO A 103 1.74 16.75 23.01
N ALA A 104 2.45 16.92 24.12
CA ALA A 104 3.79 16.33 24.31
C ALA A 104 3.81 14.78 24.29
N ASP A 105 2.67 14.13 24.51
CA ASP A 105 2.47 12.67 24.45
C ASP A 105 1.84 12.20 23.12
N ALA A 106 1.74 13.08 22.11
CA ALA A 106 1.10 12.80 20.81
C ALA A 106 1.59 11.50 20.17
N ALA A 107 2.89 11.24 20.21
CA ALA A 107 3.52 10.03 19.69
C ALA A 107 2.90 8.73 20.23
N THR A 108 2.44 8.72 21.48
CA THR A 108 1.87 7.54 22.16
C THR A 108 0.35 7.44 22.09
N ARG A 109 -0.32 8.46 21.52
CA ARG A 109 -1.77 8.50 21.39
C ARG A 109 -2.20 7.88 20.08
N ALA A 110 -3.40 7.30 20.05
CA ALA A 110 -4.03 6.86 18.82
C ALA A 110 -4.05 7.99 17.80
N VAL A 111 -3.69 7.67 16.56
CA VAL A 111 -3.42 8.66 15.52
C VAL A 111 -4.71 9.34 15.00
N GLY A 112 -5.84 8.65 15.10
CA GLY A 112 -7.14 9.11 14.63
C GLY A 112 -7.30 8.99 13.12
N SER A 113 -8.30 9.67 12.56
CA SER A 113 -8.63 9.61 11.13
C SER A 113 -8.54 10.95 10.40
N ASP A 114 -8.27 12.06 11.11
CA ASP A 114 -8.14 13.39 10.52
C ASP A 114 -6.77 13.55 9.84
N VAL A 115 -6.75 13.46 8.51
CA VAL A 115 -5.52 13.43 7.71
C VAL A 115 -4.69 14.71 7.86
N GLU A 116 -5.31 15.89 7.91
CA GLU A 116 -4.60 17.17 8.02
C GLU A 116 -3.92 17.30 9.39
N ARG A 117 -4.63 16.89 10.44
CA ARG A 117 -4.09 16.81 11.79
C ARG A 117 -2.95 15.80 11.89
N ILE A 118 -3.09 14.64 11.26
CA ILE A 118 -2.05 13.61 11.27
C ILE A 118 -0.81 14.14 10.57
N LEU A 119 -0.92 14.73 9.39
CA LEU A 119 0.20 15.36 8.66
C LEU A 119 0.95 16.36 9.56
N THR A 120 0.23 17.24 10.24
CA THR A 120 0.80 18.24 11.16
C THR A 120 1.49 17.58 12.36
N THR A 121 0.91 16.51 12.90
CA THR A 121 1.46 15.79 14.06
C THR A 121 2.73 15.02 13.69
N LEU A 122 2.71 14.32 12.55
CA LEU A 122 3.84 13.51 12.10
C LEU A 122 5.05 14.34 11.66
N ALA A 123 4.84 15.61 11.27
CA ALA A 123 5.95 16.53 10.99
C ALA A 123 6.89 16.77 12.19
N GLU A 124 6.42 16.51 13.41
CA GLU A 124 7.18 16.67 14.66
C GLU A 124 7.62 15.33 15.28
N ILE A 125 7.41 14.21 14.57
CA ILE A 125 7.72 12.86 15.06
C ILE A 125 8.73 12.21 14.11
N ASP A 126 9.89 11.83 14.65
CA ASP A 126 10.88 11.04 13.91
C ASP A 126 10.42 9.58 13.84
N GLY A 127 10.29 9.03 12.64
CA GLY A 127 9.99 7.62 12.43
C GLY A 127 11.24 6.72 12.40
N ASP A 128 11.05 5.42 12.65
CA ASP A 128 12.03 4.35 12.45
C ASP A 128 11.53 3.32 11.42
N PRO A 129 12.13 3.23 10.21
CA PRO A 129 11.68 2.30 9.18
C PRO A 129 11.87 0.82 9.56
N LEU A 130 12.82 0.48 10.44
CA LEU A 130 12.99 -0.90 10.91
C LEU A 130 11.85 -1.29 11.85
N ASN A 131 11.45 -0.38 12.75
CA ASN A 131 10.29 -0.61 13.59
C ASN A 131 9.00 -0.63 12.76
N GLY A 132 8.91 0.23 11.74
CA GLY A 132 7.81 0.26 10.78
C GLY A 132 7.61 -1.08 10.09
N GLN A 133 8.70 -1.71 9.63
CA GLN A 133 8.64 -3.05 9.04
C GLN A 133 8.14 -4.11 10.03
N LEU A 134 8.58 -4.06 11.29
CA LEU A 134 8.12 -5.00 12.34
C LEU A 134 6.61 -4.85 12.62
N ILE A 135 6.13 -3.62 12.71
CA ILE A 135 4.72 -3.28 12.87
C ILE A 135 3.91 -3.80 11.68
N TYR A 136 4.38 -3.54 10.47
CA TYR A 136 3.76 -3.94 9.21
C TYR A 136 3.60 -5.47 9.09
N ASN A 137 4.65 -6.21 9.44
CA ASN A 137 4.68 -7.67 9.38
C ASN A 137 4.02 -8.37 10.57
N GLY A 138 3.75 -7.63 11.65
CA GLY A 138 3.32 -8.17 12.93
C GLY A 138 1.90 -7.79 13.29
N GLU A 139 1.80 -6.85 14.25
CA GLU A 139 0.61 -6.59 15.06
C GLU A 139 -0.65 -6.19 14.27
N TYR A 140 -0.46 -5.56 13.13
CA TYR A 140 -1.56 -5.05 12.30
C TYR A 140 -1.89 -5.96 11.10
N GLY A 141 -1.04 -6.96 10.83
CA GLY A 141 -1.27 -7.98 9.80
C GLY A 141 -1.24 -7.46 8.36
N CYS A 142 -0.60 -6.32 8.09
CA CYS A 142 -0.58 -5.67 6.79
C CYS A 142 -0.03 -6.61 5.70
N ALA A 143 1.10 -7.26 5.99
CA ALA A 143 1.75 -8.20 5.07
C ALA A 143 0.84 -9.36 4.62
N SER A 144 -0.14 -9.78 5.45
CA SER A 144 -1.04 -10.89 5.09
C SER A 144 -1.92 -10.63 3.87
N CYS A 145 -2.17 -9.35 3.55
CA CYS A 145 -2.96 -8.94 2.38
C CYS A 145 -2.10 -8.36 1.26
N HIS A 146 -0.99 -7.70 1.62
CA HIS A 146 -0.13 -6.93 0.70
C HIS A 146 1.11 -7.71 0.23
N GLU A 147 1.37 -8.90 0.78
CA GLU A 147 2.51 -9.75 0.41
C GLU A 147 2.08 -11.20 0.08
N GLY A 148 2.97 -11.93 -0.61
CA GLY A 148 2.83 -13.36 -0.85
C GLY A 148 1.89 -13.77 -1.99
N ALA A 149 1.71 -15.09 -2.12
CA ALA A 149 1.09 -15.71 -3.30
C ALA A 149 -0.42 -15.48 -3.47
N ASN A 150 -1.14 -15.28 -2.37
CA ASN A 150 -2.59 -15.02 -2.35
C ASN A 150 -2.89 -13.53 -2.07
N ARG A 151 -1.98 -12.63 -2.47
CA ARG A 151 -2.11 -11.19 -2.30
C ARG A 151 -3.46 -10.69 -2.83
N VAL A 152 -4.18 -9.95 -1.99
CA VAL A 152 -5.52 -9.39 -2.29
C VAL A 152 -5.52 -7.86 -2.28
N ALA A 153 -4.37 -7.24 -2.00
CA ALA A 153 -4.15 -5.80 -1.96
C ALA A 153 -2.91 -5.42 -2.80
N PRO A 154 -2.66 -4.13 -3.08
CA PRO A 154 -1.43 -3.70 -3.78
C PRO A 154 -0.17 -4.22 -3.07
N SER A 155 0.89 -4.53 -3.83
CA SER A 155 2.16 -5.00 -3.24
C SER A 155 2.72 -4.00 -2.22
N THR A 156 3.41 -4.48 -1.18
CA THR A 156 4.23 -3.62 -0.29
C THR A 156 5.42 -3.03 -1.03
N GLU A 157 6.09 -3.89 -1.79
CA GLU A 157 7.27 -3.56 -2.58
C GLU A 157 6.93 -2.57 -3.70
N GLY A 158 7.75 -1.54 -3.93
CA GLY A 158 7.50 -0.49 -4.94
C GLY A 158 6.32 0.42 -4.59
N THR A 159 5.94 0.49 -3.31
CA THR A 159 4.84 1.34 -2.85
C THR A 159 5.11 2.80 -3.16
N LEU A 160 6.30 3.32 -2.81
CA LEU A 160 6.62 4.73 -3.07
C LEU A 160 6.51 5.02 -4.56
N THR A 161 7.13 4.19 -5.39
CA THR A 161 7.19 4.39 -6.82
C THR A 161 5.81 4.36 -7.48
N ARG A 162 4.95 3.39 -7.11
CA ARG A 162 3.56 3.36 -7.63
C ARG A 162 2.77 4.59 -7.22
N ILE A 163 3.03 5.15 -6.04
CA ILE A 163 2.35 6.36 -5.60
C ILE A 163 2.76 7.53 -6.48
N GLU A 164 4.06 7.78 -6.59
CA GLU A 164 4.60 8.93 -7.33
C GLU A 164 4.30 8.85 -8.83
N GLU A 165 4.46 7.66 -9.43
CA GLU A 165 4.41 7.51 -10.89
C GLU A 165 3.04 7.10 -11.43
N THR A 166 2.17 6.53 -10.59
CA THR A 166 0.84 6.06 -11.05
C THR A 166 -0.30 6.71 -10.30
N ARG A 167 -0.30 6.68 -8.96
CA ARG A 167 -1.46 7.13 -8.17
C ARG A 167 -1.62 8.64 -8.19
N LEU A 168 -0.54 9.40 -7.98
CA LEU A 168 -0.61 10.87 -7.97
C LEU A 168 -0.85 11.47 -9.37
N ASN A 169 -0.76 10.67 -10.44
CA ASN A 169 -1.16 11.05 -11.79
C ASN A 169 -2.67 10.88 -12.05
N ASP A 170 -3.40 10.24 -11.13
CA ASP A 170 -4.86 10.16 -11.20
C ASP A 170 -5.47 11.55 -10.94
N PRO A 171 -6.33 12.08 -11.84
CA PRO A 171 -7.01 13.36 -11.62
C PRO A 171 -7.80 13.44 -10.32
N ALA A 172 -8.25 12.31 -9.76
CA ALA A 172 -8.94 12.27 -8.47
C ALA A 172 -8.03 12.63 -7.28
N LEU A 173 -6.71 12.54 -7.46
CA LEU A 173 -5.69 12.81 -6.44
C LEU A 173 -4.87 14.08 -6.77
N GLU A 174 -5.41 14.97 -7.61
CA GLU A 174 -4.74 16.21 -7.97
C GLU A 174 -4.33 17.02 -6.72
N GLY A 175 -3.04 17.31 -6.61
CA GLY A 175 -2.47 18.07 -5.49
C GLY A 175 -2.16 17.25 -4.23
N TYR A 176 -2.39 15.93 -4.24
CA TYR A 176 -1.98 15.06 -3.14
C TYR A 176 -0.45 14.96 -3.04
N THR A 177 0.03 14.76 -1.82
CA THR A 177 1.42 14.35 -1.53
C THR A 177 1.49 12.85 -1.26
N VAL A 178 2.68 12.26 -1.34
CA VAL A 178 2.93 10.86 -0.96
C VAL A 178 2.46 10.58 0.46
N ALA A 179 2.89 11.40 1.42
CA ALA A 179 2.51 11.27 2.82
C ALA A 179 0.98 11.34 3.00
N GLN A 180 0.31 12.30 2.36
CA GLN A 180 -1.14 12.41 2.43
C GLN A 180 -1.85 11.17 1.88
N TYR A 181 -1.41 10.67 0.72
CA TYR A 181 -1.96 9.46 0.12
C TYR A 181 -1.80 8.25 1.04
N LEU A 182 -0.61 8.04 1.60
CA LEU A 182 -0.34 6.90 2.50
C LEU A 182 -1.16 6.99 3.79
N ILE A 183 -1.18 8.16 4.43
CA ILE A 183 -1.95 8.39 5.65
C ILE A 183 -3.43 8.10 5.39
N GLU A 184 -4.02 8.72 4.36
CA GLU A 184 -5.43 8.54 4.03
C GLU A 184 -5.74 7.09 3.66
N SER A 185 -4.86 6.41 2.92
CA SER A 185 -5.02 4.99 2.59
C SER A 185 -5.05 4.10 3.84
N ILE A 186 -4.32 4.47 4.90
CA ILE A 186 -4.26 3.69 6.14
C ILE A 186 -5.45 4.00 7.06
N VAL A 187 -5.76 5.28 7.29
CA VAL A 187 -6.77 5.68 8.28
C VAL A 187 -8.17 5.85 7.67
N GLN A 188 -8.27 5.98 6.35
CA GLN A 188 -9.50 6.09 5.56
C GLN A 188 -9.44 5.29 4.24
N PRO A 189 -9.19 3.95 4.27
CA PRO A 189 -8.93 3.14 3.06
C PRO A 189 -10.03 3.12 2.00
N GLY A 190 -11.26 3.51 2.36
CA GLY A 190 -12.39 3.57 1.43
C GLY A 190 -12.49 4.88 0.65
N HIS A 191 -11.67 5.90 0.97
CA HIS A 191 -11.71 7.21 0.32
C HIS A 191 -11.18 7.12 -1.12
N TYR A 192 -10.04 6.46 -1.30
CA TYR A 192 -9.48 6.10 -2.60
C TYR A 192 -9.13 4.61 -2.62
N VAL A 193 -9.72 3.86 -3.53
CA VAL A 193 -9.42 2.43 -3.71
C VAL A 193 -8.58 2.28 -4.98
N ALA A 194 -7.37 1.72 -4.82
CA ALA A 194 -6.46 1.52 -5.94
C ALA A 194 -7.14 0.72 -7.08
N PRO A 195 -6.96 1.13 -8.36
CA PRO A 195 -7.54 0.44 -9.49
C PRO A 195 -7.23 -1.06 -9.49
N GLY A 196 -8.25 -1.89 -9.79
CA GLY A 196 -8.13 -3.35 -9.80
C GLY A 196 -8.36 -4.04 -8.45
N TYR A 197 -8.49 -3.29 -7.35
CA TYR A 197 -8.68 -3.84 -6.01
C TYR A 197 -10.09 -3.62 -5.45
N GLN A 198 -10.46 -4.47 -4.49
CA GLN A 198 -11.72 -4.36 -3.75
C GLN A 198 -11.51 -3.54 -2.47
N ASN A 199 -12.54 -2.85 -2.01
CA ASN A 199 -12.52 -2.13 -0.73
C ASN A 199 -12.62 -3.12 0.45
N ILE A 200 -11.50 -3.75 0.80
CA ILE A 200 -11.42 -4.79 1.85
C ILE A 200 -10.45 -4.44 2.99
N MET A 201 -9.69 -3.34 2.86
CA MET A 201 -8.79 -2.89 3.92
C MET A 201 -9.60 -2.38 5.13
N SER A 202 -9.18 -2.76 6.34
CA SER A 202 -9.92 -2.43 7.57
C SER A 202 -9.89 -0.93 7.85
N ASN A 203 -11.03 -0.35 8.23
CA ASN A 203 -11.18 1.10 8.46
C ASN A 203 -10.95 1.54 9.93
N ASN A 204 -10.28 0.73 10.74
CA ASN A 204 -10.11 0.96 12.18
C ASN A 204 -8.66 1.24 12.60
N PHE A 205 -7.74 1.39 11.65
CA PHE A 205 -6.32 1.58 11.97
C PHE A 205 -6.05 2.91 12.68
N GLY A 206 -6.81 3.97 12.38
CA GLY A 206 -6.69 5.24 13.10
C GLY A 206 -6.93 5.15 14.61
N GLU A 207 -7.77 4.21 15.06
CA GLU A 207 -8.05 3.98 16.48
C GLU A 207 -7.04 3.06 17.16
N ARG A 208 -6.28 2.30 16.36
CA ARG A 208 -5.38 1.24 16.85
C ARG A 208 -3.93 1.66 16.81
N LEU A 209 -3.50 2.33 15.74
CA LEU A 209 -2.15 2.85 15.58
C LEU A 209 -1.96 4.08 16.42
N THR A 210 -0.83 4.16 17.10
CA THR A 210 -0.30 5.40 17.66
C THR A 210 0.32 6.27 16.56
N ALA A 211 0.50 7.56 16.83
CA ALA A 211 1.17 8.45 15.90
C ALA A 211 2.63 8.03 15.62
N GLN A 212 3.35 7.50 16.61
CA GLN A 212 4.70 6.95 16.40
C GLN A 212 4.70 5.74 15.48
N GLU A 213 3.79 4.78 15.71
CA GLU A 213 3.71 3.57 14.87
C GLU A 213 3.34 3.91 13.42
N LEU A 214 2.47 4.92 13.22
CA LEU A 214 2.18 5.41 11.88
C LEU A 214 3.43 6.07 11.25
N ALA A 215 4.16 6.93 11.98
CA ALA A 215 5.39 7.54 11.48
C ALA A 215 6.42 6.48 11.02
N ASP A 216 6.64 5.48 11.87
CA ASP A 216 7.54 4.36 11.60
C ASP A 216 7.11 3.59 10.33
N MET A 217 5.83 3.27 10.24
CA MET A 217 5.26 2.53 9.10
C MET A 217 5.29 3.35 7.80
N LEU A 218 5.05 4.67 7.85
CA LEU A 218 5.17 5.52 6.67
C LEU A 218 6.60 5.53 6.15
N LEU A 219 7.61 5.69 7.02
CA LEU A 219 9.01 5.62 6.57
C LEU A 219 9.39 4.26 6.00
N PHE A 220 8.86 3.17 6.56
CA PHE A 220 9.03 1.85 5.95
C PHE A 220 8.42 1.78 4.55
N LEU A 221 7.18 2.24 4.37
CA LEU A 221 6.49 2.22 3.08
C LEU A 221 7.13 3.17 2.04
N GLU A 222 7.59 4.33 2.47
CA GLU A 222 8.36 5.26 1.64
C GLU A 222 9.73 4.68 1.27
N SER A 223 10.34 3.83 2.12
CA SER A 223 11.55 3.11 1.73
C SER A 223 11.30 2.00 0.71
N GLN A 224 10.04 1.63 0.44
CA GLN A 224 9.68 0.67 -0.61
C GLN A 224 9.68 1.36 -1.97
N ASP A 225 10.84 1.89 -2.31
CA ASP A 225 11.13 2.43 -3.63
C ASP A 225 11.75 1.34 -4.50
N GLN A 226 11.33 1.31 -5.74
CA GLN A 226 11.93 0.54 -6.80
C GLN A 226 12.10 1.46 -7.99
N PHE A 227 13.09 1.20 -8.83
CA PHE A 227 12.99 1.74 -10.17
C PHE A 227 11.79 1.08 -10.85
N ILE A 228 10.65 1.78 -10.90
CA ILE A 228 9.61 1.45 -11.87
C ILE A 228 10.21 1.86 -13.21
N ALA A 229 10.69 0.85 -13.90
CA ALA A 229 10.45 0.80 -15.32
C ALA A 229 8.93 0.87 -15.52
N VAL A 230 8.43 2.07 -15.85
CA VAL A 230 7.08 2.42 -16.32
C VAL A 230 6.19 1.21 -16.55
N GLU A 231 5.11 1.02 -15.75
CA GLU A 231 4.14 -0.10 -15.84
C GLU A 231 4.65 -1.24 -16.71
N ASN A 232 5.61 -2.05 -16.27
CA ASN A 232 6.11 -3.12 -17.13
C ASN A 232 4.98 -4.10 -17.44
N PRO A 233 4.64 -4.32 -18.73
CA PRO A 233 5.24 -3.74 -19.92
C PRO A 233 4.61 -2.40 -20.33
N THR A 234 5.44 -1.42 -20.68
CA THR A 234 4.92 -0.24 -21.39
C THR A 234 4.45 -0.69 -22.76
N ASN A 235 3.13 -0.58 -23.01
CA ASN A 235 2.50 -0.99 -24.25
C ASN A 235 2.22 0.23 -25.14
N THR A 236 2.81 0.23 -26.33
CA THR A 236 2.55 1.22 -27.38
C THR A 236 1.87 0.54 -28.57
N GLU A 237 0.66 0.98 -28.91
CA GLU A 237 -0.04 0.58 -30.13
C GLU A 237 0.10 1.66 -31.21
N LEU A 238 0.56 1.26 -32.39
CA LEU A 238 0.69 2.11 -33.57
C LEU A 238 -0.11 1.51 -34.72
N THR A 239 -0.75 2.37 -35.52
CA THR A 239 -1.43 1.96 -36.75
C THR A 239 -0.78 2.62 -37.95
N GLY A 240 -0.77 1.93 -39.09
CA GLY A 240 -0.21 2.46 -40.32
C GLY A 240 -0.67 1.72 -41.56
N GLU A 241 -0.17 2.15 -42.73
CA GLU A 241 -0.47 1.53 -44.02
C GLU A 241 0.80 1.30 -44.82
N LEU A 242 0.96 0.10 -45.40
CA LEU A 242 2.01 -0.17 -46.38
C LEU A 242 1.61 0.36 -47.77
N PRO A 243 2.56 0.95 -48.54
CA PRO A 243 3.98 1.13 -48.24
C PRO A 243 4.32 2.46 -47.53
N ALA A 244 3.33 3.29 -47.19
CA ALA A 244 3.56 4.65 -46.69
C ALA A 244 4.24 4.71 -45.31
N ALA A 245 3.96 3.73 -44.45
CA ALA A 245 4.49 3.61 -43.10
C ALA A 245 5.31 2.31 -42.94
N ALA A 246 6.25 2.06 -43.85
CA ALA A 246 7.06 0.84 -43.83
C ALA A 246 8.17 0.83 -42.75
N GLU A 247 8.39 1.95 -42.05
CA GLU A 247 9.41 2.05 -40.99
C GLU A 247 8.85 2.82 -39.79
N GLN A 248 9.16 2.33 -38.58
CA GLN A 248 8.91 3.00 -37.31
C GLN A 248 10.21 3.07 -36.51
N ILE A 249 10.43 4.18 -35.80
CA ILE A 249 11.61 4.36 -34.94
C ILE A 249 11.15 4.32 -33.49
N VAL A 250 11.85 3.55 -32.67
CA VAL A 250 11.60 3.44 -31.23
C VAL A 250 12.91 3.67 -30.48
N ASP A 251 12.87 4.49 -29.43
CA ASP A 251 14.01 4.63 -28.52
C ASP A 251 14.05 3.40 -27.59
N GLY A 252 15.23 2.83 -27.38
CA GLY A 252 15.44 1.70 -26.48
C GLY A 252 16.64 1.92 -25.57
N LEU A 253 16.57 1.36 -24.36
CA LEU A 253 17.67 1.34 -23.41
C LEU A 253 18.31 -0.04 -23.35
N THR A 254 19.60 -0.05 -23.04
CA THR A 254 20.37 -1.28 -22.81
C THR A 254 19.71 -2.11 -21.71
N GLY A 255 19.44 -3.37 -22.01
CA GLY A 255 18.82 -4.30 -21.06
C GLY A 255 17.29 -4.25 -21.04
N ASP A 256 16.65 -3.34 -21.77
CA ASP A 256 15.22 -3.42 -22.01
C ASP A 256 14.88 -4.71 -22.76
N VAL A 257 13.77 -5.33 -22.41
CA VAL A 257 13.22 -6.47 -23.13
C VAL A 257 12.03 -6.01 -23.95
N VAL A 258 12.00 -6.32 -25.25
CA VAL A 258 10.88 -5.96 -26.11
C VAL A 258 10.18 -7.19 -26.69
N ILE A 259 8.85 -7.14 -26.72
CA ILE A 259 7.99 -8.03 -27.50
C ILE A 259 7.24 -7.17 -28.51
N LEU A 260 7.38 -7.51 -29.79
CA LEU A 260 6.81 -6.76 -30.90
C LEU A 260 5.79 -7.64 -31.62
N THR A 261 4.57 -7.17 -31.82
CA THR A 261 3.52 -7.89 -32.56
C THR A 261 3.02 -7.03 -33.71
N LEU A 262 3.05 -7.58 -34.92
CA LEU A 262 2.59 -6.92 -36.14
C LEU A 262 1.44 -7.72 -36.75
N GLU A 263 0.28 -7.08 -36.88
CA GLU A 263 -0.95 -7.68 -37.37
C GLU A 263 -1.45 -6.99 -38.63
N SER A 264 -1.93 -7.78 -39.59
CA SER A 264 -2.68 -7.27 -40.73
C SER A 264 -3.67 -8.30 -41.27
N ASP A 265 -4.90 -7.85 -41.55
CA ASP A 265 -5.90 -8.64 -42.26
C ASP A 265 -5.76 -8.54 -43.79
N THR A 266 -4.87 -7.67 -44.28
CA THR A 266 -4.81 -7.28 -45.70
C THR A 266 -3.57 -7.80 -46.43
N PHE A 267 -2.54 -8.19 -45.70
CA PHE A 267 -1.32 -8.77 -46.24
C PHE A 267 -0.70 -9.76 -45.24
N ASP A 268 0.34 -10.46 -45.66
CA ASP A 268 1.10 -11.40 -44.84
C ASP A 268 2.30 -10.65 -44.22
N PRO A 269 2.23 -10.14 -42.97
CA PRO A 269 3.21 -9.21 -42.42
C PRO A 269 4.60 -9.82 -42.18
N VAL A 270 5.63 -9.00 -42.43
CA VAL A 270 7.03 -9.30 -42.04
C VAL A 270 7.51 -8.16 -41.15
N LEU A 271 8.01 -8.49 -39.97
CA LEU A 271 8.59 -7.53 -39.04
C LEU A 271 10.09 -7.78 -38.91
N THR A 272 10.90 -6.71 -39.00
CA THR A 272 12.34 -6.75 -38.73
C THR A 272 12.72 -5.62 -37.79
N ILE A 273 13.53 -5.91 -36.77
CA ILE A 273 14.15 -4.89 -35.90
C ILE A 273 15.64 -4.74 -36.23
N LEU A 274 16.07 -3.50 -36.41
CA LEU A 274 17.45 -3.13 -36.72
C LEU A 274 18.02 -2.20 -35.63
N ALA A 275 19.29 -2.40 -35.29
CA ALA A 275 20.09 -1.47 -34.49
C ALA A 275 20.43 -0.20 -35.27
N ALA A 276 20.98 0.80 -34.58
CA ALA A 276 21.36 2.08 -35.18
C ALA A 276 22.45 1.94 -36.27
N ASP A 277 23.27 0.89 -36.22
CA ASP A 277 24.27 0.57 -37.23
C ASP A 277 23.71 -0.19 -38.46
N GLY A 278 22.41 -0.50 -38.45
CA GLY A 278 21.71 -1.25 -39.49
C GLY A 278 21.82 -2.76 -39.36
N SER A 279 22.46 -3.29 -38.31
CA SER A 279 22.48 -4.73 -38.03
C SER A 279 21.10 -5.22 -37.60
N THR A 280 20.74 -6.43 -38.04
CA THR A 280 19.45 -7.04 -37.70
C THR A 280 19.51 -7.73 -36.35
N LEU A 281 18.62 -7.34 -35.43
CA LEU A 281 18.43 -8.01 -34.15
C LEU A 281 17.50 -9.22 -34.30
N GLY A 282 16.50 -9.12 -35.18
CA GLY A 282 15.56 -10.20 -35.43
C GLY A 282 14.59 -9.89 -36.57
N THR A 283 14.08 -10.95 -37.19
CA THR A 283 13.03 -10.92 -38.22
C THR A 283 12.03 -12.04 -37.95
N ASN A 284 10.74 -11.76 -38.09
CA ASN A 284 9.70 -12.77 -38.09
C ASN A 284 8.53 -12.39 -39.01
N ASP A 285 7.86 -13.38 -39.57
CA ASP A 285 6.73 -13.26 -40.49
C ASP A 285 5.51 -14.10 -40.11
N ASP A 286 5.62 -15.05 -39.18
CA ASP A 286 4.48 -15.84 -38.69
C ASP A 286 4.54 -16.15 -37.19
N PHE A 287 3.37 -16.26 -36.54
CA PHE A 287 3.30 -16.59 -35.13
C PHE A 287 1.98 -17.26 -34.76
N GLY A 288 2.04 -18.23 -33.84
CA GLY A 288 0.85 -18.87 -33.28
C GLY A 288 -0.02 -19.61 -34.29
N GLY A 289 0.52 -20.00 -35.45
CA GLY A 289 -0.23 -20.61 -36.55
C GLY A 289 -1.06 -19.61 -37.36
N THR A 290 -0.82 -18.31 -37.18
CA THR A 290 -1.39 -17.21 -37.98
C THR A 290 -0.33 -16.65 -38.92
N LYS A 291 -0.74 -15.76 -39.83
CA LYS A 291 0.16 -14.96 -40.68
C LYS A 291 0.70 -13.71 -39.98
N ASN A 292 0.27 -13.42 -38.75
CA ASN A 292 0.76 -12.25 -38.03
C ASN A 292 2.16 -12.51 -37.49
N ALA A 293 3.01 -11.50 -37.48
CA ALA A 293 4.38 -11.62 -37.00
C ALA A 293 4.47 -11.25 -35.52
N ARG A 294 5.28 -12.00 -34.76
CA ARG A 294 5.68 -11.65 -33.39
C ARG A 294 7.18 -11.83 -33.20
N LEU A 295 7.88 -10.80 -32.74
CA LEU A 295 9.29 -10.87 -32.37
C LEU A 295 9.47 -10.72 -30.87
N GLY A 296 10.42 -11.49 -30.33
CA GLY A 296 10.79 -11.44 -28.93
C GLY A 296 10.18 -12.52 -28.05
N PRO A 297 10.50 -12.48 -26.76
CA PRO A 297 11.21 -11.37 -26.09
C PRO A 297 12.68 -11.21 -26.52
N LEU A 298 13.10 -9.97 -26.80
CA LEU A 298 14.46 -9.60 -27.23
C LEU A 298 15.07 -8.61 -26.25
N VAL A 299 16.31 -8.84 -25.80
CA VAL A 299 17.03 -7.85 -24.99
C VAL A 299 17.72 -6.84 -25.90
N LEU A 300 17.50 -5.55 -25.64
CA LEU A 300 18.11 -4.46 -26.40
C LEU A 300 19.56 -4.25 -25.94
N PRO A 301 20.54 -4.29 -26.87
CA PRO A 301 21.96 -4.32 -26.51
C PRO A 301 22.56 -2.95 -26.18
N ALA A 302 21.88 -1.83 -26.46
CA ALA A 302 22.44 -0.49 -26.35
C ALA A 302 21.37 0.59 -26.13
N ASP A 303 21.79 1.73 -25.58
CA ASP A 303 20.97 2.94 -25.48
C ASP A 303 20.96 3.64 -26.85
N GLU A 304 19.98 3.32 -27.69
CA GLU A 304 19.91 3.84 -29.05
C GLU A 304 18.50 3.82 -29.64
N ALA A 305 18.36 4.42 -30.82
CA ALA A 305 17.14 4.34 -31.60
C ALA A 305 17.16 3.08 -32.48
N TYR A 306 16.15 2.23 -32.33
CA TYR A 306 15.94 1.03 -33.13
C TYR A 306 14.95 1.30 -34.27
N THR A 307 15.21 0.69 -35.42
CA THR A 307 14.31 0.78 -36.58
C THR A 307 13.50 -0.50 -36.73
N LEU A 308 12.18 -0.37 -36.68
CA LEU A 308 11.22 -1.43 -36.97
C LEU A 308 10.79 -1.33 -38.42
N GLN A 309 11.25 -2.26 -39.26
CA GLN A 309 10.84 -2.37 -40.66
C GLN A 309 9.62 -3.27 -40.79
N ILE A 310 8.56 -2.71 -41.37
CA ILE A 310 7.30 -3.37 -41.68
C ILE A 310 7.29 -3.71 -43.17
N GLY A 311 7.07 -4.97 -43.48
CA GLY A 311 7.00 -5.49 -44.83
C GLY A 311 5.89 -6.52 -45.00
N SER A 312 5.90 -7.18 -46.15
CA SER A 312 5.06 -8.34 -46.41
C SER A 312 5.85 -9.44 -47.11
N TYR A 313 5.48 -10.69 -46.79
CA TYR A 313 6.06 -11.89 -47.38
C TYR A 313 5.73 -12.00 -48.88
N GLU A 314 4.53 -11.54 -49.27
CA GLU A 314 4.10 -11.45 -50.67
C GLU A 314 4.30 -10.02 -51.18
N GLN A 315 4.90 -9.85 -52.36
CA GLN A 315 5.18 -8.53 -52.94
C GLN A 315 4.54 -8.38 -54.34
N PRO A 316 3.94 -7.22 -54.66
CA PRO A 316 3.75 -6.05 -53.80
C PRO A 316 2.54 -6.21 -52.86
N ALA A 317 2.70 -5.78 -51.60
CA ALA A 317 1.60 -5.69 -50.64
C ALA A 317 1.28 -4.24 -50.26
N SER A 318 0.00 -3.96 -50.04
CA SER A 318 -0.50 -2.68 -49.54
C SER A 318 -1.67 -2.94 -48.62
N GLY A 319 -1.78 -2.17 -47.55
CA GLY A 319 -2.91 -2.27 -46.64
C GLY A 319 -2.56 -1.84 -45.22
N ALA A 320 -3.58 -1.82 -44.37
CA ALA A 320 -3.46 -1.37 -42.99
C ALA A 320 -2.80 -2.44 -42.11
N TYR A 321 -2.11 -1.98 -41.08
CA TYR A 321 -1.52 -2.82 -40.05
C TYR A 321 -1.66 -2.17 -38.67
N THR A 322 -1.57 -3.00 -37.64
CA THR A 322 -1.40 -2.61 -36.24
C THR A 322 -0.08 -3.18 -35.73
N LEU A 323 0.74 -2.34 -35.11
CA LEU A 323 2.00 -2.69 -34.48
C LEU A 323 1.88 -2.43 -32.97
N ASN A 324 2.04 -3.48 -32.18
CA ASN A 324 2.09 -3.43 -30.72
C ASN A 324 3.52 -3.63 -30.24
N ILE A 325 3.98 -2.73 -29.38
CA ILE A 325 5.33 -2.74 -28.79
C ILE A 325 5.16 -2.83 -27.28
N ALA A 326 5.49 -3.98 -26.71
CA ALA A 326 5.56 -4.19 -25.26
C ALA A 326 7.02 -4.09 -24.82
N THR A 327 7.34 -3.11 -23.95
CA THR A 327 8.70 -2.86 -23.45
C THR A 327 8.76 -3.13 -21.95
N TYR A 328 9.66 -3.99 -21.53
CA TYR A 328 9.92 -4.33 -20.14
C TYR A 328 11.31 -3.83 -19.76
N SER A 329 11.40 -2.80 -18.95
CA SER A 329 12.70 -2.23 -18.53
C SER A 329 13.11 -2.73 -17.15
N GLY A 330 14.40 -2.68 -16.83
CA GLY A 330 14.88 -2.97 -15.47
C GLY A 330 14.69 -4.41 -15.00
N CYS A 331 14.58 -5.41 -15.90
CA CYS A 331 14.35 -6.81 -15.57
C CYS A 331 15.51 -7.51 -14.83
N GLY A 332 16.60 -6.80 -14.54
CA GLY A 332 17.81 -7.34 -13.92
C GLY A 332 18.81 -7.90 -14.95
N PRO A 333 19.86 -8.57 -14.49
CA PRO A 333 20.87 -9.14 -15.37
C PRO A 333 20.33 -10.30 -16.22
N GLU A 334 20.82 -10.40 -17.46
CA GLU A 334 20.52 -11.53 -18.34
C GLU A 334 21.07 -12.87 -17.81
N PRO A 335 20.40 -14.00 -18.13
CA PRO A 335 19.15 -14.07 -18.88
C PRO A 335 17.95 -13.67 -18.01
N VAL A 336 16.93 -13.09 -18.63
CA VAL A 336 15.71 -12.61 -17.97
C VAL A 336 14.50 -13.42 -18.44
N ALA A 337 13.44 -13.43 -17.65
CA ALA A 337 12.19 -14.08 -17.98
C ALA A 337 11.01 -13.14 -17.78
N ILE A 338 9.98 -13.31 -18.61
CA ILE A 338 8.71 -12.61 -18.52
C ILE A 338 7.63 -13.65 -18.26
N VAL A 339 6.77 -13.40 -17.28
CA VAL A 339 5.60 -14.25 -17.02
C VAL A 339 4.58 -14.06 -18.14
N ASN A 340 4.28 -15.13 -18.86
CA ASN A 340 3.21 -15.13 -19.86
C ASN A 340 2.27 -16.31 -19.62
N THR A 341 1.20 -16.05 -18.87
CA THR A 341 0.19 -17.06 -18.53
C THR A 341 -1.21 -16.45 -18.55
N THR A 342 -2.21 -17.32 -18.70
CA THR A 342 -3.63 -16.94 -18.56
C THR A 342 -4.03 -16.71 -17.10
N THR A 343 -3.16 -17.04 -16.14
CA THR A 343 -3.37 -16.78 -14.72
C THR A 343 -2.81 -15.41 -14.33
N GLN A 344 -3.47 -14.70 -13.42
CA GLN A 344 -3.00 -13.38 -12.96
C GLN A 344 -1.64 -13.45 -12.22
N SER A 345 -1.26 -14.62 -11.71
CA SER A 345 0.02 -14.86 -11.05
C SER A 345 0.54 -16.28 -11.24
N VAL A 346 1.84 -16.46 -10.99
CA VAL A 346 2.57 -17.73 -10.94
C VAL A 346 3.30 -17.82 -9.60
N ASN A 347 3.25 -19.00 -8.97
CA ASN A 347 3.93 -19.23 -7.70
C ASN A 347 5.42 -19.48 -7.90
N LEU A 348 6.22 -18.92 -7.00
CA LEU A 348 7.62 -19.24 -6.80
C LEU A 348 7.77 -20.27 -5.68
N HIS A 349 8.68 -21.22 -5.87
CA HIS A 349 8.83 -22.40 -5.04
C HIS A 349 10.21 -22.48 -4.37
N ASP A 350 10.31 -23.05 -3.17
CA ASP A 350 11.58 -23.26 -2.46
C ASP A 350 12.45 -24.35 -3.12
N SER A 351 11.84 -25.22 -3.93
CA SER A 351 12.55 -26.25 -4.69
C SER A 351 11.89 -26.45 -6.05
N PRO A 352 12.60 -27.03 -7.05
CA PRO A 352 12.09 -27.20 -8.42
C PRO A 352 11.04 -28.33 -8.52
N ASN A 353 9.94 -28.18 -7.78
CA ASN A 353 8.77 -29.06 -7.80
C ASN A 353 7.54 -28.36 -7.19
N LEU A 354 6.36 -28.73 -7.68
CA LEU A 354 5.07 -28.16 -7.27
C LEU A 354 4.66 -28.50 -5.82
N SER A 355 5.29 -29.50 -5.19
CA SER A 355 4.98 -29.91 -3.81
C SER A 355 5.77 -29.17 -2.73
N SER A 356 6.72 -28.33 -3.14
CA SER A 356 7.54 -27.54 -2.22
C SER A 356 6.79 -26.32 -1.68
N ILE A 357 7.34 -25.70 -0.65
CA ILE A 357 6.80 -24.48 -0.06
C ILE A 357 6.81 -23.38 -1.11
N VAL A 358 5.69 -22.66 -1.22
CA VAL A 358 5.60 -21.45 -2.05
C VAL A 358 6.32 -20.33 -1.31
N THR A 359 7.39 -19.79 -1.91
CA THR A 359 8.18 -18.68 -1.35
C THR A 359 7.60 -17.32 -1.73
N GLY A 360 6.75 -17.26 -2.75
CA GLY A 360 5.87 -16.13 -3.08
C GLY A 360 5.31 -16.27 -4.50
N SER A 361 5.05 -15.17 -5.18
CA SER A 361 4.50 -15.20 -6.55
C SER A 361 4.96 -14.01 -7.37
N VAL A 362 4.88 -14.18 -8.69
CA VAL A 362 5.08 -13.16 -9.72
C VAL A 362 3.79 -13.00 -10.50
N ILE A 363 3.44 -11.79 -10.92
CA ILE A 363 2.22 -11.51 -11.68
C ILE A 363 2.44 -11.70 -13.18
N ASN A 364 1.36 -11.81 -13.95
CA ASN A 364 1.48 -11.80 -15.41
C ASN A 364 2.16 -10.52 -15.90
N ASP A 365 2.98 -10.66 -16.95
CA ASP A 365 3.82 -9.60 -17.52
C ASP A 365 4.89 -9.02 -16.58
N GLU A 366 5.12 -9.64 -15.42
CA GLU A 366 6.29 -9.33 -14.61
C GLU A 366 7.55 -9.88 -15.27
N CYS A 367 8.62 -9.08 -15.30
CA CYS A 367 9.93 -9.50 -15.78
C CYS A 367 10.97 -9.55 -14.65
N PHE A 368 11.89 -10.51 -14.71
CA PHE A 368 12.92 -10.72 -13.68
C PHE A 368 14.13 -11.48 -14.20
N SER A 369 15.23 -11.43 -13.45
CA SER A 369 16.46 -12.15 -13.77
C SER A 369 16.38 -13.63 -13.40
N LEU A 370 17.04 -14.46 -14.19
CA LEU A 370 17.25 -15.87 -13.91
C LEU A 370 18.68 -16.08 -13.43
N VAL A 371 18.84 -16.88 -12.38
CA VAL A 371 20.15 -17.10 -11.74
C VAL A 371 20.55 -18.57 -11.63
N GLY A 372 19.70 -19.48 -12.10
CA GLY A 372 20.01 -20.90 -12.18
C GLY A 372 18.92 -21.71 -12.85
N GLU A 373 19.23 -22.96 -13.15
CA GLU A 373 18.29 -23.92 -13.72
C GLU A 373 18.38 -25.28 -13.03
N SER A 374 17.30 -26.07 -13.12
CA SER A 374 17.31 -27.45 -12.67
C SER A 374 18.04 -28.35 -13.67
N ALA A 375 18.55 -29.50 -13.21
CA ALA A 375 19.30 -30.43 -14.06
C ALA A 375 18.53 -30.97 -15.28
N ASN A 376 17.20 -30.89 -15.28
CA ASN A 376 16.34 -31.26 -16.39
C ASN A 376 15.82 -30.07 -17.20
N GLY A 377 16.17 -28.83 -16.84
CA GLY A 377 15.72 -27.59 -17.49
C GLY A 377 14.23 -27.28 -17.33
N GLU A 378 13.48 -28.06 -16.53
CA GLU A 378 12.04 -27.83 -16.34
C GLU A 378 11.75 -26.67 -15.39
N TRP A 379 12.74 -26.26 -14.59
CA TRP A 379 12.61 -25.20 -13.60
C TRP A 379 13.76 -24.22 -13.67
N LEU A 380 13.44 -22.96 -13.42
CA LEU A 380 14.39 -21.84 -13.42
C LEU A 380 14.36 -21.20 -12.03
N LEU A 381 15.51 -20.82 -11.51
CA LEU A 381 15.61 -20.05 -10.28
C LEU A 381 15.48 -18.57 -10.64
N ALA A 382 14.32 -17.99 -10.33
CA ALA A 382 14.05 -16.58 -10.52
C ALA A 382 14.63 -15.77 -9.36
N GLN A 383 15.16 -14.59 -9.69
CA GLN A 383 15.46 -13.52 -8.75
C GLN A 383 14.68 -12.29 -9.19
N THR A 384 13.60 -12.01 -8.46
CA THR A 384 12.69 -10.88 -8.71
C THR A 384 13.37 -9.56 -8.32
N LEU A 385 12.81 -8.45 -8.81
CA LEU A 385 13.27 -7.10 -8.47
C LEU A 385 13.11 -6.79 -6.97
N SER A 386 12.18 -7.49 -6.31
CA SER A 386 11.97 -7.49 -4.86
C SER A 386 13.13 -8.08 -4.05
N GLY A 387 14.08 -8.73 -4.72
CA GLY A 387 15.11 -9.54 -4.09
C GLY A 387 14.62 -10.91 -3.63
N GLN A 388 13.36 -11.27 -3.89
CA GLN A 388 12.85 -12.60 -3.61
C GLN A 388 13.40 -13.61 -4.63
N ALA A 389 13.82 -14.77 -4.13
CA ALA A 389 14.28 -15.87 -4.95
C ALA A 389 13.33 -17.08 -4.86
N GLY A 390 13.13 -17.76 -5.97
CA GLY A 390 12.37 -19.00 -5.98
C GLY A 390 12.29 -19.66 -7.34
N TRP A 391 12.01 -20.96 -7.32
CA TRP A 391 11.89 -21.81 -8.49
C TRP A 391 10.55 -21.57 -9.19
N ILE A 392 10.61 -21.32 -10.49
CA ILE A 392 9.44 -21.19 -11.38
C ILE A 392 9.54 -22.23 -12.50
N ALA A 393 8.40 -22.77 -12.93
CA ALA A 393 8.38 -23.71 -14.04
C ALA A 393 8.73 -22.99 -15.35
N ALA A 394 9.70 -23.53 -16.09
CA ALA A 394 10.18 -22.93 -17.34
C ALA A 394 9.06 -22.78 -18.39
N SER A 395 8.02 -23.62 -18.32
CA SER A 395 6.86 -23.57 -19.24
C SER A 395 5.88 -22.42 -18.98
N LEU A 396 6.06 -21.62 -17.92
CA LEU A 396 5.18 -20.52 -17.55
C LEU A 396 5.78 -19.13 -17.86
N VAL A 397 6.98 -19.11 -18.44
CA VAL A 397 7.70 -17.88 -18.74
C VAL A 397 8.25 -17.90 -20.16
N GLU A 398 8.42 -16.71 -20.73
CA GLU A 398 9.21 -16.49 -21.93
C GLU A 398 10.57 -15.94 -21.54
N ILE A 399 11.65 -16.49 -22.10
CA ILE A 399 13.02 -16.16 -21.70
C ILE A 399 13.65 -15.26 -22.77
N ALA A 400 14.30 -14.18 -22.33
CA ALA A 400 15.14 -13.34 -23.15
C ALA A 400 16.62 -13.50 -22.73
N GLY A 401 17.50 -13.70 -23.72
CA GLY A 401 18.93 -14.00 -23.50
C GLY A 401 19.27 -15.49 -23.60
N ASP A 402 20.54 -15.84 -23.36
CA ASP A 402 21.05 -17.21 -23.48
C ASP A 402 20.87 -18.00 -22.17
N VAL A 403 19.83 -18.84 -22.11
CA VAL A 403 19.58 -19.70 -20.94
C VAL A 403 20.74 -20.65 -20.59
N ASN A 404 21.60 -20.99 -21.57
CA ASN A 404 22.72 -21.91 -21.34
C ASN A 404 23.84 -21.29 -20.49
N THR A 405 23.79 -19.98 -20.22
CA THR A 405 24.72 -19.33 -19.29
C THR A 405 24.35 -19.57 -17.82
N LEU A 406 23.13 -20.07 -17.55
CA LEU A 406 22.69 -20.33 -16.19
C LEU A 406 23.44 -21.52 -15.57
N PRO A 407 23.84 -21.42 -14.29
CA PRO A 407 24.38 -22.58 -13.58
C PRO A 407 23.28 -23.61 -13.32
N VAL A 408 23.58 -24.88 -13.61
CA VAL A 408 22.75 -26.01 -13.17
C VAL A 408 22.91 -26.17 -11.66
N LEU A 409 21.83 -25.96 -10.92
CA LEU A 409 21.82 -26.08 -9.47
C LEU A 409 21.34 -27.48 -9.08
N SER A 410 22.21 -28.23 -8.40
CA SER A 410 21.84 -29.47 -7.72
C SER A 410 21.31 -29.12 -6.33
N ASN A 411 20.08 -29.55 -6.03
CA ASN A 411 19.46 -29.39 -4.71
C ASN A 411 20.34 -29.90 -3.56
#